data_AF-A0ABD2R5A4-F1
#
_entry.id   AF-A0ABD2R5A4-F1
#
_cell.length_a   1.000
_cell.length_b   1.000
_cell.length_c   1.000
_cell.angle_alpha   90.00
_cell.angle_beta   90.00
_cell.angle_gamma   90.00
#
_symmetry.space_group_name_H-M   'P 1'
#
loop_
_entity.id
_entity.type
_entity.pdbx_description
1 polymer ?
#
loop_
_entity_poly.entity_id
_entity_poly.type
_entity_poly.pdbx_seq_one_letter_code
_entity_poly.pdbx_strand_id
1 'polypeptide(L)'
;MTSSLHSPPITTTTITAEDGGPTGFSDLHPYIIEAHILTRPDGPTLASTSCSSATLHHLSSENHLWSRACHSTWPSTATPRISHVISTFPDAGHRTFFSQSFSLPSSENKQINDLESVSLTSLRSTIYIILSNFFSVCLFDRNRKQWIIQQTNSIANRSSSPPELISAVDIHYKNKAIFSNVQETETTSSWFQSSPFRIDMIDPKEVISTPIKHPSDDDTCTDLIEHMTLSWILIDPIGRRSINLSSFKSVSVQRHWLTGEVQVRFTSILTVDQKRGHVQCEIVVTCGGSEVGEMQVREVSLGVEDMDGTHLNGRESLVILQKVLEGKRGNGANRGEIGRKRYEEFLEMRRERKEKKLRREGTLDSLCVAFGISIFVAFWCFLFCMSR
;
A
#
# COMPACT_ATOMS: atom_id res chain seq x y z
N MET A 1 -66.77 82.37 -17.46
CA MET A 1 -66.32 81.05 -17.98
C MET A 1 -64.82 81.13 -18.23
N THR A 2 -64.02 80.76 -17.24
CA THR A 2 -62.57 80.57 -17.34
C THR A 2 -62.17 79.69 -16.17
N SER A 3 -61.84 78.42 -16.41
CA SER A 3 -61.33 77.51 -15.38
C SER A 3 -60.10 76.81 -15.93
N SER A 4 -58.95 77.15 -15.36
CA SER A 4 -57.63 76.63 -15.65
C SER A 4 -57.44 75.23 -15.06
N LEU A 5 -56.75 74.38 -15.84
CA LEU A 5 -56.28 73.05 -15.44
C LEU A 5 -55.10 73.18 -14.45
N HIS A 6 -55.25 72.59 -13.27
CA HIS A 6 -54.17 72.46 -12.30
C HIS A 6 -53.63 71.02 -12.36
N SER A 7 -52.39 70.86 -12.81
CA SER A 7 -51.66 69.59 -12.74
C SER A 7 -50.96 69.49 -11.37
N PRO A 8 -51.03 68.36 -10.67
CA PRO A 8 -50.29 68.16 -9.42
C PRO A 8 -48.79 67.89 -9.69
N PRO A 9 -47.90 68.22 -8.74
CA PRO A 9 -46.46 68.13 -8.93
C PRO A 9 -45.95 66.69 -8.83
N ILE A 10 -44.96 66.40 -9.68
CA ILE A 10 -44.12 65.21 -9.65
C ILE A 10 -43.44 65.12 -8.28
N THR A 11 -43.78 64.08 -7.52
CA THR A 11 -43.04 63.73 -6.32
C THR A 11 -41.86 62.87 -6.76
N THR A 12 -40.68 63.47 -6.72
CA THR A 12 -39.40 62.76 -6.83
C THR A 12 -39.29 61.82 -5.64
N THR A 13 -39.66 60.56 -5.82
CA THR A 13 -39.28 59.51 -4.88
C THR A 13 -37.81 59.22 -5.12
N THR A 14 -36.99 59.77 -4.24
CA THR A 14 -35.59 59.40 -4.06
C THR A 14 -35.50 57.88 -4.06
N ILE A 15 -34.85 57.30 -5.07
CA ILE A 15 -34.37 55.93 -5.00
C ILE A 15 -33.30 55.97 -3.90
N THR A 16 -33.69 55.65 -2.68
CA THR A 16 -32.73 55.17 -1.70
C THR A 16 -32.12 53.94 -2.33
N ALA A 17 -30.86 54.06 -2.77
CA ALA A 17 -30.04 52.89 -2.97
C ALA A 17 -30.12 52.12 -1.64
N GLU A 18 -30.88 51.02 -1.63
CA GLU A 18 -30.69 50.04 -0.58
C GLU A 18 -29.21 49.68 -0.65
N ASP A 19 -28.52 50.07 0.41
CA ASP A 19 -27.17 49.68 0.72
C ASP A 19 -27.16 48.16 0.63
N GLY A 20 -26.74 47.65 -0.53
CA GLY A 20 -26.58 46.23 -0.80
C GLY A 20 -25.48 45.74 0.12
N GLY A 21 -25.84 45.45 1.36
CA GLY A 21 -24.97 44.82 2.34
C GLY A 21 -24.30 43.63 1.66
N PRO A 22 -23.03 43.35 1.96
CA PRO A 22 -22.28 42.33 1.25
C PRO A 22 -23.03 41.00 1.34
N THR A 23 -23.61 40.57 0.23
CA THR A 23 -24.30 39.27 0.12
C THR A 23 -23.25 38.20 0.37
N GLY A 24 -23.30 37.58 1.53
CA GLY A 24 -22.37 36.56 1.96
C GLY A 24 -22.71 35.22 1.34
N PHE A 25 -21.74 34.31 1.31
CA PHE A 25 -21.96 32.92 0.88
C PHE A 25 -23.06 32.23 1.70
N SER A 26 -23.25 32.64 2.96
CA SER A 26 -24.30 32.15 3.86
C SER A 26 -25.73 32.57 3.46
N ASP A 27 -25.87 33.58 2.58
CA ASP A 27 -27.17 34.06 2.11
C ASP A 27 -27.72 33.23 0.95
N LEU A 28 -26.90 32.33 0.37
CA LEU A 28 -27.34 31.37 -0.63
C LEU A 28 -28.24 30.31 0.01
N HIS A 29 -29.31 29.94 -0.71
CA HIS A 29 -30.18 28.86 -0.27
C HIS A 29 -29.39 27.54 -0.15
N PRO A 30 -29.52 26.78 0.97
CA PRO A 30 -28.74 25.57 1.22
C PRO A 30 -28.74 24.55 0.07
N TYR A 31 -29.88 24.38 -0.61
CA TYR A 31 -30.00 23.52 -1.78
C TYR A 31 -29.05 23.91 -2.94
N ILE A 32 -28.82 25.21 -3.18
CA ILE A 32 -27.91 25.67 -4.23
C ILE A 32 -26.47 25.32 -3.87
N ILE A 33 -26.11 25.53 -2.59
CA ILE A 33 -24.79 25.19 -2.06
C ILE A 33 -24.55 23.69 -2.21
N GLU A 34 -25.48 22.87 -1.75
CA GLU A 34 -25.38 21.41 -1.80
C GLU A 34 -25.35 20.89 -3.24
N ALA A 35 -26.38 21.19 -4.04
CA ALA A 35 -26.60 20.55 -5.35
C ALA A 35 -25.64 21.05 -6.45
N HIS A 36 -25.15 22.30 -6.37
CA HIS A 36 -24.34 22.90 -7.44
C HIS A 36 -22.91 23.28 -7.03
N ILE A 37 -22.65 23.50 -5.75
CA ILE A 37 -21.31 23.89 -5.27
C ILE A 37 -20.59 22.67 -4.70
N LEU A 38 -21.19 21.98 -3.72
CA LEU A 38 -20.57 20.83 -3.04
C LEU A 38 -20.53 19.55 -3.91
N THR A 39 -21.26 19.51 -5.02
CA THR A 39 -21.18 18.48 -6.06
C THR A 39 -20.05 18.69 -7.08
N ARG A 40 -19.18 19.68 -6.90
CA ARG A 40 -18.02 19.91 -7.77
C ARG A 40 -16.66 19.55 -7.18
N PRO A 41 -16.37 19.80 -5.89
CA PRO A 41 -15.06 19.47 -5.32
C PRO A 41 -14.79 17.96 -5.31
N ASP A 42 -13.50 17.63 -5.28
CA ASP A 42 -13.00 16.29 -4.95
C ASP A 42 -13.09 16.05 -3.43
N GLY A 43 -12.90 14.81 -3.00
CA GLY A 43 -13.06 14.44 -1.58
C GLY A 43 -12.20 15.28 -0.62
N PRO A 44 -10.90 15.53 -0.88
CA PRO A 44 -10.08 16.39 -0.03
C PRO A 44 -10.57 17.84 0.02
N THR A 45 -10.95 18.43 -1.11
CA THR A 45 -11.50 19.79 -1.13
C THR A 45 -12.82 19.85 -0.37
N LEU A 46 -13.70 18.85 -0.53
CA LEU A 46 -14.95 18.74 0.22
C LEU A 46 -14.70 18.65 1.73
N ALA A 47 -13.70 17.85 2.16
CA ALA A 47 -13.28 17.78 3.55
C ALA A 47 -12.82 19.15 4.06
N SER A 48 -12.01 19.87 3.30
CA SER A 48 -11.52 21.21 3.66
C SER A 48 -12.66 22.24 3.74
N THR A 49 -13.58 22.23 2.78
CA THR A 49 -14.79 23.08 2.77
C THR A 49 -15.65 22.82 4.01
N SER A 50 -15.78 21.56 4.43
CA SER A 50 -16.53 21.19 5.63
C SER A 50 -15.97 21.79 6.93
N CYS A 51 -14.71 22.25 6.95
CA CYS A 51 -14.08 22.87 8.10
C CYS A 51 -14.24 24.40 8.14
N SER A 52 -14.79 25.02 7.09
CA SER A 52 -14.83 26.49 6.97
C SER A 52 -15.99 27.13 7.74
N SER A 53 -17.10 26.43 7.95
CA SER A 53 -18.25 26.91 8.74
C SER A 53 -19.14 25.76 9.21
N ALA A 54 -19.99 26.00 10.21
CA ALA A 54 -20.94 24.98 10.68
C ALA A 54 -21.97 24.59 9.60
N THR A 55 -22.44 25.55 8.79
CA THR A 55 -23.37 25.30 7.68
C THR A 55 -22.72 24.40 6.63
N LEU A 56 -21.49 24.70 6.23
CA LEU A 56 -20.74 23.88 5.26
C LEU A 56 -20.39 22.52 5.83
N HIS A 57 -20.10 22.42 7.13
CA HIS A 57 -19.88 21.16 7.81
C HIS A 57 -21.11 20.25 7.72
N HIS A 58 -22.28 20.79 8.05
CA HIS A 58 -23.55 20.07 7.99
C HIS A 58 -23.86 19.58 6.57
N LEU A 59 -23.85 20.49 5.58
CA LEU A 59 -24.14 20.14 4.20
C LEU A 59 -23.12 19.16 3.60
N SER A 60 -21.83 19.30 3.96
CA SER A 60 -20.78 18.38 3.50
C SER A 60 -20.84 17.01 4.19
N SER A 61 -21.69 16.81 5.20
CA SER A 61 -21.85 15.52 5.87
C SER A 61 -22.80 14.57 5.12
N GLU A 62 -23.49 15.07 4.09
CA GLU A 62 -24.41 14.29 3.28
C GLU A 62 -23.72 13.14 2.52
N ASN A 63 -24.25 11.92 2.68
CA ASN A 63 -23.61 10.69 2.17
C ASN A 63 -23.50 10.65 0.65
N HIS A 64 -24.44 11.26 -0.08
CA HIS A 64 -24.43 11.26 -1.54
C HIS A 64 -23.23 12.03 -2.12
N LEU A 65 -22.77 13.10 -1.44
CA LEU A 65 -21.57 13.85 -1.83
C LEU A 65 -20.32 12.97 -1.74
N TRP A 66 -20.20 12.19 -0.66
CA TRP A 66 -19.10 11.26 -0.45
C TRP A 66 -19.16 10.04 -1.36
N SER A 67 -20.36 9.52 -1.65
CA SER A 67 -20.55 8.46 -2.65
C SER A 67 -20.08 8.91 -4.03
N ARG A 68 -20.47 10.12 -4.44
CA ARG A 68 -20.00 10.73 -5.69
C ARG A 68 -18.49 10.96 -5.69
N ALA A 69 -17.92 11.43 -4.58
CA ALA A 69 -16.48 11.60 -4.44
C ALA A 69 -15.72 10.26 -4.54
N CYS A 70 -16.27 9.18 -3.96
CA CYS A 70 -15.71 7.83 -4.11
C CYS A 70 -15.74 7.39 -5.57
N HIS A 71 -16.90 7.41 -6.24
CA HIS A 71 -17.03 6.99 -7.64
C HIS A 71 -16.17 7.81 -8.59
N SER A 72 -16.00 9.11 -8.32
CA SER A 72 -15.15 10.00 -9.13
C SER A 72 -13.65 9.76 -8.91
N THR A 73 -13.24 9.33 -7.72
CA THR A 73 -11.83 9.08 -7.38
C THR A 73 -11.42 7.65 -7.74
N TRP A 74 -12.34 6.72 -7.54
CA TRP A 74 -12.17 5.28 -7.70
C TRP A 74 -13.38 4.71 -8.46
N PRO A 75 -13.35 4.73 -9.81
CA PRO A 75 -14.44 4.23 -10.64
C PRO A 75 -14.92 2.82 -10.26
N SER A 76 -14.03 1.96 -9.78
CA SER A 76 -14.33 0.60 -9.32
C SER A 76 -15.42 0.55 -8.23
N THR A 77 -15.54 1.62 -7.43
CA THR A 77 -16.52 1.72 -6.34
C THR A 77 -17.96 1.90 -6.82
N ALA A 78 -18.17 2.26 -8.09
CA ALA A 78 -19.50 2.34 -8.69
C ALA A 78 -20.14 0.95 -8.95
N THR A 79 -19.37 -0.13 -8.82
CA THR A 79 -19.87 -1.50 -8.95
C THR A 79 -20.95 -1.76 -7.89
N PRO A 80 -22.15 -2.28 -8.24
CA PRO A 80 -23.28 -2.40 -7.32
C PRO A 80 -22.95 -3.11 -6.01
N ARG A 81 -22.17 -4.20 -6.07
CA ARG A 81 -21.75 -4.94 -4.87
C ARG A 81 -20.82 -4.12 -3.99
N ILE A 82 -19.80 -3.47 -4.57
CA ILE A 82 -18.88 -2.63 -3.78
C ILE A 82 -19.63 -1.45 -3.17
N SER A 83 -20.45 -0.76 -3.95
CA SER A 83 -21.26 0.36 -3.48
C SER A 83 -22.16 -0.08 -2.30
N HIS A 84 -22.77 -1.27 -2.39
CA HIS A 84 -23.52 -1.85 -1.29
C HIS A 84 -22.65 -2.10 -0.06
N VAL A 85 -21.50 -2.78 -0.20
CA VAL A 85 -20.57 -3.02 0.92
C VAL A 85 -20.14 -1.72 1.58
N ILE A 86 -19.72 -0.71 0.80
CA ILE A 86 -19.32 0.61 1.31
C ILE A 86 -20.46 1.28 2.07
N SER A 87 -21.70 1.16 1.61
CA SER A 87 -22.87 1.72 2.30
C SER A 87 -23.10 1.15 3.70
N THR A 88 -22.56 -0.05 4.00
CA THR A 88 -22.68 -0.67 5.33
C THR A 88 -21.64 -0.17 6.34
N PHE A 89 -20.65 0.62 5.91
CA PHE A 89 -19.57 1.11 6.77
C PHE A 89 -20.11 2.05 7.87
N PRO A 90 -19.44 2.13 9.04
CA PRO A 90 -19.84 3.03 10.12
C PRO A 90 -19.83 4.52 9.72
N ASP A 91 -20.55 5.36 10.48
CA ASP A 91 -20.45 6.83 10.51
C ASP A 91 -20.38 7.49 9.12
N ALA A 92 -21.49 7.43 8.37
CA ALA A 92 -21.65 7.99 7.02
C ALA A 92 -20.98 7.20 5.87
N GLY A 93 -20.79 5.88 6.03
CA GLY A 93 -20.61 4.91 4.94
C GLY A 93 -19.47 5.23 3.98
N HIS A 94 -19.79 5.96 2.91
CA HIS A 94 -18.82 6.42 1.90
C HIS A 94 -17.80 7.41 2.46
N ARG A 95 -18.16 8.25 3.44
CA ARG A 95 -17.21 9.19 4.06
C ARG A 95 -16.12 8.45 4.82
N THR A 96 -16.51 7.45 5.62
CA THR A 96 -15.58 6.57 6.34
C THR A 96 -14.71 5.79 5.37
N PHE A 97 -15.29 5.16 4.36
CA PHE A 97 -14.55 4.47 3.31
C PHE A 97 -13.54 5.40 2.61
N PHE A 98 -13.96 6.61 2.24
CA PHE A 98 -13.10 7.60 1.60
C PHE A 98 -11.92 7.96 2.49
N SER A 99 -12.16 8.26 3.77
CA SER A 99 -11.10 8.59 4.71
C SER A 99 -10.11 7.43 4.90
N GLN A 100 -10.60 6.19 4.99
CA GLN A 100 -9.77 5.00 5.18
C GLN A 100 -8.93 4.66 3.95
N SER A 101 -9.49 4.85 2.75
CA SER A 101 -8.85 4.53 1.47
C SER A 101 -7.96 5.67 0.94
N PHE A 102 -8.23 6.91 1.34
CA PHE A 102 -7.41 8.06 0.94
C PHE A 102 -6.13 8.18 1.76
N SER A 103 -6.18 7.74 3.03
CA SER A 103 -5.05 7.72 3.96
C SER A 103 -4.05 6.60 3.67
N LEU A 104 -2.78 6.85 4.01
CA LEU A 104 -1.73 5.82 4.00
C LEU A 104 -1.71 5.00 5.31
N PRO A 105 -1.26 3.75 5.28
CA PRO A 105 -0.92 3.01 6.49
C PRO A 105 0.08 3.80 7.34
N SER A 106 -0.17 3.92 8.64
CA SER A 106 0.81 4.55 9.54
C SER A 106 1.98 3.60 9.77
N SER A 107 3.21 4.05 9.51
CA SER A 107 4.39 3.39 10.04
C SER A 107 4.58 3.90 11.47
N GLU A 108 4.30 3.07 12.48
CA GLU A 108 4.64 3.43 13.85
C GLU A 108 6.17 3.41 14.01
N ASN A 109 6.79 4.59 13.94
CA ASN A 109 8.19 4.77 14.30
C ASN A 109 8.34 4.65 15.82
N LYS A 110 8.66 3.45 16.30
CA LYS A 110 9.36 3.29 17.57
C LYS A 110 10.79 2.88 17.25
N GLN A 111 11.63 3.87 16.98
CA GLN A 111 13.08 3.71 17.03
C GLN A 111 13.44 3.15 18.40
N ILE A 112 14.01 1.95 18.43
CA ILE A 112 14.69 1.41 19.62
C ILE A 112 16.11 1.07 19.17
N ASN A 113 17.04 1.94 19.54
CA ASN A 113 18.48 1.81 19.36
C ASN A 113 19.09 0.76 20.32
N ASP A 114 18.49 -0.44 20.46
CA ASP A 114 18.97 -1.45 21.41
C ASP A 114 19.10 -2.85 20.79
N LEU A 115 19.65 -2.96 19.58
CA LEU A 115 20.08 -4.26 19.03
C LEU A 115 21.53 -4.31 18.56
N GLU A 116 22.35 -3.34 18.95
CA GLU A 116 23.80 -3.37 18.68
C GLU A 116 24.62 -3.99 19.84
N SER A 117 24.05 -4.10 21.05
CA SER A 117 24.77 -4.62 22.22
C SER A 117 24.72 -6.15 22.38
N VAL A 118 23.80 -6.85 21.71
CA VAL A 118 23.61 -8.31 21.84
C VAL A 118 24.50 -9.12 20.88
N SER A 119 25.08 -8.49 19.85
CA SER A 119 25.87 -9.20 18.84
C SER A 119 27.28 -9.57 19.31
N LEU A 120 27.94 -8.75 20.15
CA LEU A 120 29.35 -8.97 20.52
C LEU A 120 29.52 -9.92 21.72
N THR A 121 28.56 -9.96 22.64
CA THR A 121 28.55 -10.90 23.77
C THR A 121 28.15 -12.30 23.34
N SER A 122 27.24 -12.42 22.38
CA SER A 122 26.82 -13.71 21.81
C SER A 122 27.93 -14.36 20.97
N LEU A 123 28.65 -13.59 20.13
CA LEU A 123 29.79 -14.10 19.36
C LEU A 123 30.93 -14.64 20.25
N ARG A 124 31.19 -14.03 21.41
CA ARG A 124 32.15 -14.54 22.40
C ARG A 124 31.71 -15.87 23.03
N SER A 125 30.42 -16.02 23.33
CA SER A 125 29.87 -17.30 23.82
C SER A 125 29.89 -18.39 22.75
N THR A 126 29.56 -18.07 21.49
CA THR A 126 29.55 -19.05 20.40
C THR A 126 30.96 -19.55 20.06
N ILE A 127 31.96 -18.68 20.08
CA ILE A 127 33.37 -19.08 19.90
C ILE A 127 33.84 -19.96 21.07
N TYR A 128 33.45 -19.64 22.31
CA TYR A 128 33.77 -20.47 23.49
C TYR A 128 33.08 -21.85 23.45
N ILE A 129 31.84 -21.92 22.93
CA ILE A 129 31.08 -23.16 22.74
C ILE A 129 31.65 -24.00 21.59
N ILE A 130 32.11 -23.39 20.50
CA ILE A 130 32.73 -24.12 19.38
C ILE A 130 34.10 -24.67 19.81
N LEU A 131 34.88 -23.89 20.59
CA LEU A 131 36.17 -24.33 21.14
C LEU A 131 36.00 -25.42 22.23
N SER A 132 34.93 -25.37 23.04
CA SER A 132 34.66 -26.40 24.07
C SER A 132 34.08 -27.69 23.49
N ASN A 133 33.26 -27.61 22.43
CA ASN A 133 32.73 -28.78 21.73
C ASN A 133 33.74 -29.46 20.81
N PHE A 134 34.85 -28.80 20.47
CA PHE A 134 35.95 -29.44 19.73
C PHE A 134 36.73 -30.46 20.57
N PHE A 135 36.58 -30.42 21.91
CA PHE A 135 37.20 -31.35 22.84
C PHE A 135 36.24 -32.42 23.40
N SER A 136 34.98 -32.44 22.95
CA SER A 136 33.99 -33.41 23.44
C SER A 136 33.10 -33.92 22.31
N VAL A 137 33.69 -34.72 21.43
CA VAL A 137 32.91 -35.59 20.54
C VAL A 137 32.61 -36.88 21.31
N CYS A 138 31.33 -37.26 21.28
CA CYS A 138 30.70 -38.53 21.65
C CYS A 138 29.84 -38.47 22.93
N LEU A 139 28.53 -38.29 22.72
CA LEU A 139 27.55 -39.36 22.95
C LEU A 139 26.32 -39.07 22.08
N PHE A 140 26.36 -39.61 20.86
CA PHE A 140 25.18 -39.79 20.02
C PHE A 140 24.36 -40.94 20.62
N ASP A 141 23.27 -40.62 21.32
CA ASP A 141 22.34 -41.63 21.84
C ASP A 141 21.44 -42.15 20.70
N ARG A 142 21.53 -43.46 20.45
CA ARG A 142 20.90 -44.21 19.37
C ARG A 142 19.44 -44.57 19.64
N ASN A 143 18.73 -43.91 20.58
CA ASN A 143 17.39 -44.34 21.00
C ASN A 143 16.21 -43.38 20.81
N ARG A 144 16.38 -42.14 20.35
CA ARG A 144 15.23 -41.24 20.06
C ARG A 144 15.38 -40.49 18.75
N LYS A 145 14.99 -41.12 17.64
CA LYS A 145 14.89 -40.50 16.31
C LYS A 145 13.72 -39.51 16.25
N GLN A 146 13.81 -38.33 16.88
CA GLN A 146 12.88 -37.21 16.61
C GLN A 146 13.38 -35.87 17.16
N TRP A 147 13.16 -34.81 16.39
CA TRP A 147 13.26 -33.42 16.85
C TRP A 147 11.86 -32.96 17.28
N ILE A 148 11.69 -32.51 18.53
CA ILE A 148 10.46 -31.82 18.97
C ILE A 148 10.68 -30.34 18.72
N ILE A 149 10.03 -29.81 17.68
CA ILE A 149 9.84 -28.37 17.53
C ILE A 149 8.73 -27.97 18.50
N GLN A 150 9.07 -27.25 19.57
CA GLN A 150 8.06 -26.56 20.37
C GLN A 150 7.56 -25.36 19.58
N GLN A 151 6.44 -25.58 18.89
CA GLN A 151 5.59 -24.50 18.40
C GLN A 151 5.03 -23.78 19.63
N THR A 152 5.54 -22.58 19.92
CA THR A 152 4.92 -21.71 20.91
C THR A 152 3.61 -21.20 20.32
N ASN A 153 2.52 -21.88 20.65
CA ASN A 153 1.16 -21.37 20.48
C ASN A 153 1.01 -20.11 21.33
N SER A 154 1.28 -18.95 20.74
CA SER A 154 0.74 -17.71 21.27
C SER A 154 -0.77 -17.77 21.09
N ILE A 155 -1.49 -17.84 22.21
CA ILE A 155 -2.93 -17.65 22.27
C ILE A 155 -3.20 -16.19 21.87
N ALA A 156 -3.24 -15.95 20.56
CA ALA A 156 -3.78 -14.73 20.00
C ALA A 156 -5.30 -14.89 20.02
N ASN A 157 -5.96 -13.97 20.69
CA ASN A 157 -7.41 -13.78 20.63
C ASN A 157 -7.84 -13.85 19.16
N ARG A 158 -8.64 -14.86 18.78
CA ARG A 158 -9.02 -15.09 17.39
C ARG A 158 -9.96 -13.97 16.94
N SER A 159 -9.41 -12.86 16.46
CA SER A 159 -10.10 -12.14 15.39
C SER A 159 -10.01 -13.08 14.18
N SER A 160 -11.14 -13.71 13.84
CA SER A 160 -11.19 -14.57 12.65
C SER A 160 -10.80 -13.73 11.44
N SER A 161 -9.73 -14.11 10.74
CA SER A 161 -9.36 -13.46 9.49
C SER A 161 -10.55 -13.45 8.54
N PRO A 162 -10.75 -12.37 7.77
CA PRO A 162 -11.95 -12.20 6.98
C PRO A 162 -12.02 -13.33 5.94
N PRO A 163 -13.15 -14.05 5.81
CA PRO A 163 -13.27 -15.20 4.91
C PRO A 163 -13.17 -14.81 3.43
N GLU A 164 -13.40 -13.53 3.14
CA GLU A 164 -13.37 -12.93 1.82
C GLU A 164 -12.70 -11.56 1.91
N LEU A 165 -11.92 -11.23 0.88
CA LEU A 165 -11.40 -9.89 0.65
C LEU A 165 -11.85 -9.42 -0.74
N ILE A 166 -12.14 -8.12 -0.86
CA ILE A 166 -12.44 -7.49 -2.14
C ILE A 166 -11.31 -6.53 -2.48
N SER A 167 -10.73 -6.66 -3.66
CA SER A 167 -9.75 -5.72 -4.20
C SER A 167 -10.41 -4.86 -5.26
N ALA A 168 -10.45 -3.55 -5.04
CA ALA A 168 -10.93 -2.55 -5.98
C ALA A 168 -9.74 -1.78 -6.54
N VAL A 169 -9.51 -1.87 -7.85
CA VAL A 169 -8.30 -1.38 -8.50
C VAL A 169 -8.64 -0.37 -9.58
N ASP A 170 -8.03 0.81 -9.48
CA ASP A 170 -8.19 1.89 -10.45
C ASP A 170 -6.83 2.45 -10.85
N ILE A 171 -6.56 2.44 -12.16
CA ILE A 171 -5.36 3.00 -12.76
C ILE A 171 -5.75 4.22 -13.57
N HIS A 172 -5.07 5.33 -13.30
CA HIS A 172 -5.24 6.57 -14.03
C HIS A 172 -3.94 6.97 -14.71
N TYR A 173 -4.07 7.62 -15.85
CA TYR A 173 -2.97 8.27 -16.54
C TYR A 173 -3.43 9.66 -16.96
N LYS A 174 -2.66 10.69 -16.59
CA LYS A 174 -3.03 12.12 -16.80
C LYS A 174 -4.45 12.43 -16.29
N ASN A 175 -4.77 11.92 -15.10
CA ASN A 175 -6.08 12.04 -14.43
C ASN A 175 -7.27 11.41 -15.17
N LYS A 176 -7.04 10.58 -16.19
CA LYS A 176 -8.08 9.80 -16.85
C LYS A 176 -7.95 8.33 -16.47
N ALA A 177 -9.04 7.70 -16.07
CA ALA A 177 -9.06 6.27 -15.78
C ALA A 177 -8.79 5.46 -17.06
N ILE A 178 -7.83 4.54 -17.01
CA ILE A 178 -7.45 3.65 -18.13
C ILE A 178 -7.71 2.18 -17.82
N PHE A 179 -7.86 1.84 -16.54
CA PHE A 179 -8.22 0.51 -16.07
C PHE A 179 -8.99 0.66 -14.76
N SER A 180 -10.07 -0.09 -14.61
CA SER A 180 -10.86 -0.17 -13.39
C SER A 180 -11.45 -1.57 -13.28
N ASN A 181 -11.14 -2.28 -12.21
CA ASN A 181 -11.63 -3.64 -12.00
C ASN A 181 -11.83 -3.96 -10.52
N VAL A 182 -12.60 -5.01 -10.26
CA VAL A 182 -12.92 -5.53 -8.93
C VAL A 182 -12.69 -7.03 -8.93
N GLN A 183 -11.89 -7.51 -7.98
CA GLN A 183 -11.67 -8.93 -7.77
C GLN A 183 -12.03 -9.32 -6.34
N GLU A 184 -12.81 -10.38 -6.22
CA GLU A 184 -13.15 -11.00 -4.94
C GLU A 184 -12.22 -12.19 -4.71
N THR A 185 -11.74 -12.34 -3.49
CA THR A 185 -10.74 -13.35 -3.13
C THR A 185 -11.18 -14.08 -1.87
N GLU A 186 -11.47 -15.37 -2.01
CA GLU A 186 -11.69 -16.27 -0.87
C GLU A 186 -10.36 -16.54 -0.15
N THR A 187 -10.36 -16.42 1.17
CA THR A 187 -9.13 -16.49 2.00
C THR A 187 -9.01 -17.79 2.80
N THR A 188 -10.09 -18.57 2.86
CA THR A 188 -10.22 -19.79 3.68
C THR A 188 -9.64 -21.02 2.99
N SER A 189 -9.53 -21.01 1.66
CA SER A 189 -9.06 -22.16 0.88
C SER A 189 -7.62 -22.52 1.24
N SER A 190 -7.32 -23.83 1.31
CA SER A 190 -5.96 -24.30 1.61
C SER A 190 -4.96 -23.89 0.54
N TRP A 191 -5.42 -23.77 -0.72
CA TRP A 191 -4.62 -23.26 -1.83
C TRP A 191 -4.18 -21.82 -1.57
N PHE A 192 -5.12 -20.93 -1.23
CA PHE A 192 -4.80 -19.54 -0.89
C PHE A 192 -3.84 -19.48 0.30
N GLN A 193 -4.13 -20.21 1.37
CA GLN A 193 -3.33 -20.13 2.61
C GLN A 193 -1.90 -20.63 2.47
N SER A 194 -1.64 -21.54 1.53
CA SER A 194 -0.33 -22.19 1.37
C SER A 194 0.46 -21.67 0.18
N SER A 195 -0.20 -21.05 -0.82
CA SER A 195 0.46 -20.49 -1.99
C SER A 195 1.06 -19.11 -1.68
N PRO A 196 2.10 -18.69 -2.43
CA PRO A 196 2.54 -17.29 -2.43
C PRO A 196 1.34 -16.36 -2.61
N PHE A 197 1.21 -15.37 -1.74
CA PHE A 197 0.11 -14.42 -1.80
C PHE A 197 0.22 -13.63 -3.09
N ARG A 198 -0.83 -13.73 -3.90
CA ARG A 198 -0.96 -13.04 -5.16
C ARG A 198 -2.43 -12.83 -5.47
N ILE A 199 -2.78 -11.62 -5.91
CA ILE A 199 -4.10 -11.30 -6.44
C ILE A 199 -3.87 -10.69 -7.83
N ASP A 200 -4.39 -11.34 -8.86
CA ASP A 200 -4.34 -10.87 -10.25
C ASP A 200 -5.71 -10.27 -10.64
N MET A 201 -5.69 -9.12 -11.34
CA MET A 201 -6.91 -8.42 -11.79
C MET A 201 -7.27 -8.70 -13.25
N ILE A 202 -6.40 -9.35 -13.99
CA ILE A 202 -6.56 -9.64 -15.42
C ILE A 202 -6.32 -11.13 -15.59
N ASP A 203 -7.23 -11.82 -16.26
CA ASP A 203 -7.00 -13.22 -16.67
C ASP A 203 -5.80 -13.24 -17.64
N PRO A 204 -4.87 -14.21 -17.55
CA PRO A 204 -3.73 -14.31 -18.47
C PRO A 204 -4.07 -14.26 -19.98
N LYS A 205 -5.33 -14.53 -20.37
CA LYS A 205 -5.81 -14.47 -21.76
C LYS A 205 -6.43 -13.13 -22.15
N GLU A 206 -6.68 -12.26 -21.19
CA GLU A 206 -7.33 -10.97 -21.39
C GLU A 206 -6.28 -9.88 -21.60
N VAL A 207 -6.52 -9.00 -22.55
CA VAL A 207 -5.63 -7.88 -22.87
C VAL A 207 -6.45 -6.62 -23.05
N ILE A 208 -6.11 -5.57 -22.29
CA ILE A 208 -6.89 -4.33 -22.26
C ILE A 208 -6.16 -3.24 -23.02
N SER A 209 -6.73 -2.82 -24.13
CA SER A 209 -6.16 -1.74 -24.96
C SER A 209 -6.40 -0.38 -24.32
N THR A 210 -5.38 0.47 -24.35
CA THR A 210 -5.45 1.84 -23.85
C THR A 210 -5.11 2.82 -24.98
N PRO A 211 -5.68 4.04 -24.97
CA PRO A 211 -5.38 5.05 -26.00
C PRO A 211 -3.98 5.68 -25.83
N ILE A 212 -3.12 5.11 -24.98
CA ILE A 212 -1.77 5.61 -24.70
C ILE A 212 -0.83 4.99 -25.72
N LYS A 213 0.14 5.74 -26.23
CA LYS A 213 1.18 5.17 -27.10
C LYS A 213 2.10 4.27 -26.30
N HIS A 214 2.49 3.13 -26.86
CA HIS A 214 3.45 2.26 -26.21
C HIS A 214 4.82 2.97 -26.11
N PRO A 215 5.43 3.05 -24.91
CA PRO A 215 6.69 3.75 -24.73
C PRO A 215 7.83 3.08 -25.51
N SER A 216 8.57 3.89 -26.27
CA SER A 216 9.65 3.44 -27.16
C SER A 216 11.04 3.82 -26.68
N ASP A 217 11.15 4.74 -25.71
CA ASP A 217 12.38 5.35 -25.22
C ASP A 217 12.28 5.70 -23.73
N ASP A 218 13.38 6.20 -23.15
CA ASP A 218 13.45 6.55 -21.72
C ASP A 218 12.59 7.78 -21.36
N ASP A 219 12.42 8.72 -22.29
CA ASP A 219 11.61 9.93 -22.08
C ASP A 219 10.12 9.57 -21.93
N THR A 220 9.61 8.67 -22.77
CA THR A 220 8.25 8.15 -22.68
C THR A 220 8.02 7.28 -21.44
N CYS A 221 9.06 6.58 -20.94
CA CYS A 221 9.00 5.90 -19.65
C CYS A 221 8.95 6.88 -18.48
N THR A 222 9.58 8.05 -18.62
CA THR A 222 9.53 9.15 -17.63
C THR A 222 8.13 9.80 -17.61
N ASP A 223 7.49 9.98 -18.76
CA ASP A 223 6.11 10.46 -18.79
C ASP A 223 5.14 9.48 -18.06
N LEU A 224 5.37 8.17 -18.20
CA LEU A 224 4.61 7.16 -17.43
C LEU A 224 4.86 7.27 -15.93
N ILE A 225 6.12 7.41 -15.48
CA ILE A 225 6.42 7.50 -14.04
C ILE A 225 5.80 8.75 -13.40
N GLU A 226 5.71 9.84 -14.14
CA GLU A 226 5.19 11.11 -13.64
C GLU A 226 3.66 11.15 -13.60
N HIS A 227 3.01 10.56 -14.61
CA HIS A 227 1.58 10.76 -14.84
C HIS A 227 0.69 9.56 -14.56
N MET A 228 1.25 8.37 -14.34
CA MET A 228 0.49 7.19 -13.95
C MET A 228 0.25 7.17 -12.44
N THR A 229 -0.99 6.93 -12.05
CA THR A 229 -1.38 6.73 -10.64
C THR A 229 -2.23 5.49 -10.51
N LEU A 230 -2.16 4.86 -9.34
CA LEU A 230 -2.89 3.63 -9.04
C LEU A 230 -3.50 3.74 -7.65
N SER A 231 -4.70 3.19 -7.49
CA SER A 231 -5.28 2.89 -6.18
C SER A 231 -5.62 1.41 -6.13
N TRP A 232 -5.08 0.70 -5.14
CA TRP A 232 -5.44 -0.68 -4.85
C TRP A 232 -6.09 -0.69 -3.47
N ILE A 233 -7.42 -0.64 -3.45
CA ILE A 233 -8.17 -0.60 -2.20
C ILE A 233 -8.56 -2.03 -1.84
N LEU A 234 -7.97 -2.52 -0.76
CA LEU A 234 -8.37 -3.76 -0.13
C LEU A 234 -9.53 -3.48 0.83
N ILE A 235 -10.62 -4.22 0.69
CA ILE A 235 -11.85 -4.07 1.46
C ILE A 235 -12.13 -5.38 2.18
N ASP A 236 -12.33 -5.28 3.49
CA ASP A 236 -12.90 -6.33 4.32
C ASP A 236 -14.41 -6.06 4.45
N PRO A 237 -15.27 -6.82 3.75
CA PRO A 237 -16.71 -6.61 3.77
C PRO A 237 -17.33 -6.93 5.14
N ILE A 238 -16.74 -7.85 5.90
CA ILE A 238 -17.28 -8.27 7.21
C ILE A 238 -16.82 -7.31 8.30
N GLY A 239 -15.52 -6.98 8.31
CA GLY A 239 -14.96 -5.99 9.22
C GLY A 239 -15.39 -4.56 8.90
N ARG A 240 -15.94 -4.32 7.70
CA ARG A 240 -16.37 -3.00 7.18
C ARG A 240 -15.24 -1.98 7.24
N ARG A 241 -14.08 -2.41 6.75
CA ARG A 241 -12.85 -1.63 6.73
C ARG A 241 -12.22 -1.69 5.36
N SER A 242 -11.46 -0.64 5.06
CA SER A 242 -10.72 -0.54 3.81
C SER A 242 -9.32 0.01 4.06
N ILE A 243 -8.43 -0.27 3.12
CA ILE A 243 -7.12 0.34 3.06
C ILE A 243 -6.58 0.37 1.63
N ASN A 244 -5.89 1.44 1.27
CA ASN A 244 -5.15 1.51 0.01
C ASN A 244 -3.72 0.97 0.21
N LEU A 245 -3.36 -0.03 -0.60
CA LEU A 245 -2.06 -0.71 -0.57
C LEU A 245 -1.07 -0.18 -1.63
N SER A 246 -1.43 0.89 -2.35
CA SER A 246 -0.58 1.52 -3.35
C SER A 246 0.14 2.75 -2.81
N SER A 247 1.29 3.08 -3.41
CA SER A 247 2.02 4.34 -3.21
C SER A 247 1.32 5.55 -3.83
N PHE A 248 0.14 5.36 -4.45
CA PHE A 248 -0.56 6.32 -5.31
C PHE A 248 0.20 6.70 -6.60
N LYS A 249 1.48 7.10 -6.50
CA LYS A 249 2.40 7.35 -7.61
C LYS A 249 3.29 6.14 -7.85
N SER A 250 3.70 5.92 -9.08
CA SER A 250 4.66 4.85 -9.40
C SER A 250 5.99 5.12 -8.74
N VAL A 251 6.63 4.05 -8.26
CA VAL A 251 7.95 4.12 -7.63
C VAL A 251 9.08 3.70 -8.56
N SER A 252 8.77 2.93 -9.60
CA SER A 252 9.72 2.56 -10.64
C SER A 252 8.99 2.19 -11.93
N VAL A 253 9.60 2.49 -13.06
CA VAL A 253 9.20 2.02 -14.39
C VAL A 253 10.39 1.30 -15.00
N GLN A 254 10.20 0.07 -15.43
CA GLN A 254 11.25 -0.74 -16.03
C GLN A 254 10.76 -1.34 -17.34
N ARG A 255 11.50 -1.07 -18.43
CA ARG A 255 11.27 -1.72 -19.71
C ARG A 255 12.09 -2.99 -19.82
N HIS A 256 11.44 -4.08 -20.16
CA HIS A 256 12.10 -5.35 -20.44
C HIS A 256 12.83 -5.24 -21.80
N TRP A 257 14.14 -5.43 -21.79
CA TRP A 257 15.00 -5.26 -22.97
C TRP A 257 14.63 -6.18 -24.15
N LEU A 258 14.25 -7.43 -23.88
CA LEU A 258 13.86 -8.39 -24.92
C LEU A 258 12.42 -8.22 -25.45
N THR A 259 11.42 -8.21 -24.56
CA THR A 259 10.00 -8.18 -24.97
C THR A 259 9.49 -6.77 -25.27
N GLY A 260 10.20 -5.74 -24.82
CA GLY A 260 9.76 -4.34 -24.89
C GLY A 260 8.64 -4.00 -23.89
N GLU A 261 8.14 -4.97 -23.11
CA GLU A 261 7.09 -4.74 -22.12
C GLU A 261 7.58 -3.81 -21.02
N VAL A 262 6.69 -2.93 -20.57
CA VAL A 262 6.97 -1.96 -19.51
C VAL A 262 6.26 -2.40 -18.24
N GLN A 263 7.05 -2.62 -17.19
CA GLN A 263 6.56 -2.87 -15.84
C GLN A 263 6.57 -1.59 -15.04
N VAL A 264 5.39 -1.15 -14.63
CA VAL A 264 5.20 -0.03 -13.71
C VAL A 264 4.92 -0.58 -12.32
N ARG A 265 5.72 -0.19 -11.33
CA ARG A 265 5.58 -0.66 -9.94
C ARG A 265 5.00 0.41 -9.05
N PHE A 266 4.09 -0.03 -8.19
CA PHE A 266 3.55 0.74 -7.07
C PHE A 266 3.78 -0.10 -5.80
N THR A 267 3.96 0.56 -4.66
CA THR A 267 4.32 -0.17 -3.45
C THR A 267 3.81 0.48 -2.19
N SER A 268 3.58 -0.32 -1.15
CA SER A 268 3.34 0.18 0.20
C SER A 268 4.17 -0.62 1.19
N ILE A 269 4.91 0.10 2.03
CA ILE A 269 5.74 -0.49 3.08
C ILE A 269 4.94 -0.54 4.37
N LEU A 270 4.70 -1.75 4.86
CA LEU A 270 3.92 -2.02 6.05
C LEU A 270 4.83 -2.49 7.18
N THR A 271 4.65 -1.90 8.36
CA THR A 271 5.37 -2.32 9.57
C THR A 271 4.55 -3.39 10.28
N VAL A 272 5.10 -4.60 10.40
CA VAL A 272 4.38 -5.74 10.98
C VAL A 272 4.48 -5.70 12.50
N ASP A 273 5.69 -5.84 13.04
CA ASP A 273 6.02 -5.68 14.46
C ASP A 273 7.56 -5.53 14.61
N GLN A 274 8.02 -5.25 15.83
CA GLN A 274 9.45 -5.10 16.13
C GLN A 274 10.30 -6.36 15.82
N LYS A 275 9.68 -7.54 15.69
CA LYS A 275 10.38 -8.82 15.46
C LYS A 275 10.43 -9.22 13.98
N ARG A 276 9.35 -8.97 13.23
CA ARG A 276 9.20 -9.31 11.80
C ARG A 276 9.66 -8.20 10.87
N GLY A 277 9.77 -6.97 11.36
CA GLY A 277 10.27 -5.83 10.58
C GLY A 277 9.23 -5.28 9.61
N HIS A 278 9.67 -4.99 8.39
CA HIS A 278 8.84 -4.40 7.33
C HIS A 278 8.50 -5.44 6.27
N VAL A 279 7.34 -5.28 5.65
CA VAL A 279 6.94 -6.02 4.45
C VAL A 279 6.53 -5.05 3.36
N GLN A 280 6.72 -5.48 2.12
CA GLN A 280 6.40 -4.73 0.94
C GLN A 280 5.13 -5.32 0.31
N CYS A 281 4.06 -4.53 0.21
CA CYS A 281 2.98 -4.80 -0.71
C CYS A 281 3.40 -4.27 -2.08
N GLU A 282 3.73 -5.17 -3.00
CA GLU A 282 4.19 -4.81 -4.33
C GLU A 282 3.07 -4.99 -5.35
N ILE A 283 2.77 -3.93 -6.10
CA ILE A 283 1.81 -3.93 -7.19
C ILE A 283 2.58 -3.76 -8.48
N VAL A 284 2.37 -4.67 -9.43
CA VAL A 284 3.03 -4.65 -10.74
C VAL A 284 1.96 -4.51 -11.81
N VAL A 285 2.15 -3.52 -12.69
CA VAL A 285 1.35 -3.32 -13.90
C VAL A 285 2.25 -3.57 -15.10
N THR A 286 1.97 -4.62 -15.87
CA THR A 286 2.71 -4.96 -17.09
C THR A 286 1.97 -4.45 -18.30
N CYS A 287 2.62 -3.58 -19.06
CA CYS A 287 2.11 -2.94 -20.25
C CYS A 287 2.89 -3.42 -21.49
N GLY A 288 2.21 -4.02 -22.46
CA GLY A 288 2.77 -4.36 -23.77
C GLY A 288 2.43 -3.34 -24.85
N GLY A 289 3.03 -3.51 -26.02
CA GLY A 289 2.63 -2.78 -27.24
C GLY A 289 1.66 -3.61 -28.07
N SER A 290 0.68 -2.94 -28.69
CA SER A 290 -0.18 -3.50 -29.73
C SER A 290 0.49 -3.40 -31.10
N GLU A 291 -0.05 -4.11 -32.09
CA GLU A 291 0.37 -3.99 -33.49
C GLU A 291 0.19 -2.57 -34.05
N VAL A 292 -0.70 -1.78 -33.44
CA VAL A 292 -1.02 -0.40 -33.81
C VAL A 292 -0.13 0.62 -33.07
N GLY A 293 0.77 0.14 -32.20
CA GLY A 293 1.66 0.99 -31.40
C GLY A 293 0.99 1.59 -30.16
N GLU A 294 -0.21 1.14 -29.80
CA GLU A 294 -0.90 1.51 -28.57
C GLU A 294 -0.46 0.61 -27.41
N MET A 295 -0.50 1.15 -26.20
CA MET A 295 -0.16 0.45 -24.98
C MET A 295 -1.33 -0.43 -24.55
N GLN A 296 -1.04 -1.68 -24.20
CA GLN A 296 -2.01 -2.64 -23.70
C GLN A 296 -1.63 -3.08 -22.29
N VAL A 297 -2.56 -2.99 -21.35
CA VAL A 297 -2.37 -3.54 -20.01
C VAL A 297 -2.59 -5.05 -20.09
N ARG A 298 -1.57 -5.83 -19.74
CA ARG A 298 -1.54 -7.30 -19.83
C ARG A 298 -1.62 -7.97 -18.46
N GLU A 299 -1.10 -7.30 -17.44
CA GLU A 299 -1.06 -7.84 -16.09
C GLU A 299 -1.23 -6.70 -15.09
N VAL A 300 -2.04 -6.92 -14.06
CA VAL A 300 -2.17 -6.05 -12.90
C VAL A 300 -2.25 -6.98 -11.69
N SER A 301 -1.18 -7.03 -10.90
CA SER A 301 -1.04 -7.99 -9.81
C SER A 301 -0.56 -7.33 -8.51
N LEU A 302 -0.98 -7.88 -7.37
CA LEU A 302 -0.51 -7.52 -6.03
C LEU A 302 0.13 -8.74 -5.39
N GLY A 303 1.35 -8.57 -4.87
CA GLY A 303 2.05 -9.52 -4.02
C GLY A 303 2.45 -8.93 -2.68
N VAL A 304 2.86 -9.79 -1.75
CA VAL A 304 3.45 -9.38 -0.47
C VAL A 304 4.81 -10.05 -0.31
N GLU A 305 5.85 -9.23 -0.13
CA GLU A 305 7.23 -9.67 0.08
C GLU A 305 7.76 -9.27 1.45
N ASP A 306 8.64 -10.09 2.02
CA ASP A 306 9.44 -9.73 3.18
C ASP A 306 10.67 -8.86 2.81
N MET A 307 11.42 -8.43 3.83
CA MET A 307 12.68 -7.67 3.67
C MET A 307 13.72 -8.40 2.81
N ASP A 308 13.68 -9.72 2.74
CA ASP A 308 14.65 -10.54 2.01
C ASP A 308 14.20 -10.76 0.54
N GLY A 309 12.96 -10.43 0.19
CA GLY A 309 12.37 -10.63 -1.14
C GLY A 309 11.62 -11.94 -1.30
N THR A 310 11.34 -12.63 -0.21
CA THR A 310 10.57 -13.86 -0.24
C THR A 310 9.10 -13.49 -0.26
N HIS A 311 8.34 -14.05 -1.21
CA HIS A 311 6.89 -13.92 -1.20
C HIS A 311 6.31 -14.62 0.02
N LEU A 312 5.51 -13.90 0.79
CA LEU A 312 4.74 -14.46 1.89
C LEU A 312 3.58 -15.27 1.35
N ASN A 313 3.20 -16.35 2.03
CA ASN A 313 2.02 -17.10 1.65
C ASN A 313 0.71 -16.37 2.06
N GLY A 314 -0.43 -16.87 1.59
CA GLY A 314 -1.72 -16.25 1.91
C GLY A 314 -2.01 -16.17 3.41
N ARG A 315 -1.67 -17.22 4.19
CA ARG A 315 -1.89 -17.22 5.66
C ARG A 315 -1.09 -16.11 6.35
N GLU A 316 0.19 -16.00 6.03
CA GLU A 316 1.08 -14.99 6.61
C GLU A 316 0.67 -13.57 6.22
N SER A 317 0.31 -13.39 4.95
CA SER A 317 -0.13 -12.12 4.40
C SER A 317 -1.44 -11.64 5.02
N LEU A 318 -2.43 -12.51 5.23
CA LEU A 318 -3.71 -12.15 5.87
C LEU A 318 -3.52 -11.61 7.28
N VAL A 319 -2.64 -12.22 8.08
CA VAL A 319 -2.38 -11.77 9.45
C VAL A 319 -1.85 -10.32 9.45
N ILE A 320 -0.99 -10.01 8.48
CA ILE A 320 -0.42 -8.66 8.33
C ILE A 320 -1.50 -7.69 7.83
N LEU A 321 -2.18 -8.03 6.73
CA LEU A 321 -3.19 -7.18 6.11
C LEU A 321 -4.34 -6.87 7.09
N GLN A 322 -4.76 -7.85 7.88
CA GLN A 322 -5.78 -7.66 8.93
C GLN A 322 -5.30 -6.68 10.00
N LYS A 323 -4.07 -6.85 10.50
CA LYS A 323 -3.48 -5.92 11.48
C LYS A 323 -3.42 -4.49 10.92
N VAL A 324 -3.06 -4.35 9.65
CA VAL A 324 -2.97 -3.05 9.00
C VAL A 324 -4.37 -2.47 8.76
N LEU A 325 -5.35 -3.27 8.33
CA LEU A 325 -6.76 -2.86 8.23
C LEU A 325 -7.30 -2.34 9.57
N GLU A 326 -6.92 -2.96 10.68
CA GLU A 326 -7.33 -2.57 12.04
C GLU A 326 -6.54 -1.37 12.61
N GLY A 327 -5.34 -1.12 12.08
CA GLY A 327 -4.39 -0.13 12.61
C GLY A 327 -4.75 1.34 12.38
N LYS A 328 -3.90 2.24 12.90
CA LYS A 328 -4.06 3.69 12.73
C LYS A 328 -3.72 4.13 11.30
N ARG A 329 -4.35 5.23 10.87
CA ARG A 329 -4.18 5.82 9.55
C ARG A 329 -3.35 7.10 9.63
N GLY A 330 -2.46 7.29 8.67
CA GLY A 330 -1.72 8.54 8.49
C GLY A 330 -2.51 9.58 7.69
N ASN A 331 -1.98 10.79 7.60
CA ASN A 331 -2.52 11.80 6.69
C ASN A 331 -2.32 11.36 5.23
N GLY A 332 -3.33 11.54 4.39
CA GLY A 332 -3.26 11.28 2.95
C GLY A 332 -2.67 12.44 2.12
N ALA A 333 -2.45 13.61 2.74
CA ALA A 333 -1.77 14.72 2.09
C ALA A 333 -0.35 14.31 1.66
N ASN A 334 0.06 14.69 0.44
CA ASN A 334 1.36 14.33 -0.13
C ASN A 334 1.65 12.82 -0.18
N ARG A 335 0.61 11.96 -0.21
CA ARG A 335 0.76 10.50 -0.18
C ARG A 335 1.70 9.92 -1.25
N GLY A 336 1.76 10.53 -2.44
CA GLY A 336 2.68 10.11 -3.50
C GLY A 336 4.15 10.29 -3.09
N GLU A 337 4.48 11.45 -2.53
CA GLU A 337 5.83 11.76 -2.05
C GLU A 337 6.20 10.93 -0.81
N ILE A 338 5.26 10.79 0.13
CA ILE A 338 5.44 9.94 1.32
C ILE A 338 5.66 8.48 0.92
N GLY A 339 4.89 7.97 -0.05
CA GLY A 339 5.04 6.62 -0.58
C GLY A 339 6.40 6.39 -1.21
N ARG A 340 6.85 7.32 -2.08
CA ARG A 340 8.17 7.27 -2.72
C ARG A 340 9.30 7.28 -1.69
N LYS A 341 9.25 8.20 -0.72
CA LYS A 341 10.25 8.28 0.35
C LYS A 341 10.34 6.99 1.16
N ARG A 342 9.20 6.42 1.56
CA ARG A 342 9.18 5.13 2.30
C ARG A 342 9.78 3.98 1.49
N TYR A 343 9.59 3.98 0.18
CA TYR A 343 10.18 2.98 -0.70
C TYR A 343 11.70 3.14 -0.80
N GLU A 344 12.22 4.36 -0.93
CA GLU A 344 13.66 4.65 -0.93
C GLU A 344 14.32 4.19 0.38
N GLU A 345 13.73 4.54 1.53
CA GLU A 345 14.18 4.08 2.85
C GLU A 345 14.17 2.54 2.95
N PHE A 346 13.13 1.89 2.40
CA PHE A 346 13.05 0.43 2.36
C PHE A 346 14.14 -0.21 1.49
N LEU A 347 14.44 0.38 0.33
CA LEU A 347 15.52 -0.09 -0.54
C LEU A 347 16.88 0.02 0.13
N GLU A 348 17.14 1.09 0.88
CA GLU A 348 18.35 1.25 1.69
C GLU A 348 18.45 0.16 2.76
N MET A 349 17.39 -0.05 3.54
CA MET A 349 17.35 -1.13 4.54
C MET A 349 17.58 -2.51 3.93
N ARG A 350 17.01 -2.78 2.74
CA ARG A 350 17.18 -4.04 2.00
C ARG A 350 18.62 -4.20 1.51
N ARG A 351 19.26 -3.12 1.03
CA ARG A 351 20.68 -3.11 0.63
C ARG A 351 21.61 -3.39 1.81
N GLU A 352 21.42 -2.68 2.92
CA GLU A 352 22.23 -2.88 4.14
C GLU A 352 22.11 -4.30 4.70
N ARG A 353 20.90 -4.86 4.72
CA ARG A 353 20.65 -6.21 5.20
C ARG A 353 21.33 -7.26 4.32
N LYS A 354 21.26 -7.11 2.99
CA LYS A 354 21.98 -7.96 2.03
C LYS A 354 23.48 -7.89 2.24
N GLU A 355 24.04 -6.69 2.41
CA GLU A 355 25.47 -6.52 2.65
C GLU A 355 25.90 -7.15 3.98
N LYS A 356 25.15 -6.93 5.07
CA LYS A 356 25.40 -7.56 6.38
C LYS A 356 25.34 -9.09 6.31
N LYS A 357 24.43 -9.65 5.51
CA LYS A 357 24.32 -11.10 5.28
C LYS A 357 25.53 -11.65 4.52
N LEU A 358 25.90 -11.00 3.41
CA LEU A 358 27.09 -11.37 2.63
C LEU A 358 28.38 -11.31 3.45
N ARG A 359 28.55 -10.26 4.28
CA ARG A 359 29.69 -10.17 5.20
C ARG A 359 29.74 -11.32 6.21
N ARG A 360 28.58 -11.73 6.75
CA ARG A 360 28.49 -12.86 7.69
C ARG A 360 28.79 -14.19 7.00
N GLU A 361 28.21 -14.42 5.82
CA GLU A 361 28.45 -15.63 5.02
C GLU A 361 29.93 -15.73 4.63
N GLY A 362 30.56 -14.65 4.16
CA GLY A 362 31.99 -14.63 3.88
C GLY A 362 32.88 -14.87 5.10
N THR A 363 32.46 -14.40 6.28
CA THR A 363 33.17 -14.70 7.55
C THR A 363 33.04 -16.20 7.88
N LEU A 364 31.85 -16.79 7.74
CA LEU A 364 31.61 -18.21 7.99
C LEU A 364 32.38 -19.10 7.00
N ASP A 365 32.43 -18.72 5.72
CA ASP A 365 33.18 -19.44 4.69
C ASP A 365 34.68 -19.41 4.97
N SER A 366 35.23 -18.24 5.33
CA SER A 366 36.63 -18.09 5.74
C SER A 366 36.98 -18.97 6.96
N LEU A 367 36.09 -19.00 7.97
CA LEU A 367 36.26 -19.88 9.13
C LEU A 367 36.19 -21.37 8.74
N CYS A 368 35.30 -21.74 7.83
CA CYS A 368 35.17 -23.11 7.32
C CYS A 368 36.45 -23.56 6.59
N VAL A 369 37.01 -22.71 5.73
CA VAL A 369 38.28 -22.97 5.02
C VAL A 369 39.44 -23.10 6.00
N ALA A 370 39.57 -22.19 6.97
CA ALA A 370 40.63 -22.24 7.99
C ALA A 370 40.55 -23.51 8.83
N PHE A 371 39.33 -23.94 9.17
CA PHE A 371 39.07 -25.17 9.90
C PHE A 371 39.45 -26.42 9.09
N GLY A 372 39.09 -26.46 7.80
CA GLY A 372 39.49 -27.53 6.88
C GLY A 372 41.00 -27.66 6.73
N ILE A 373 41.71 -26.53 6.57
CA ILE A 373 43.19 -26.50 6.52
C ILE A 373 43.79 -27.05 7.82
N SER A 374 43.25 -26.66 8.97
CA SER A 374 43.74 -27.09 10.28
C SER A 374 43.62 -28.61 10.47
N ILE A 375 42.50 -29.22 10.06
CA ILE A 375 42.33 -30.68 10.07
C ILE A 375 43.35 -31.36 9.15
N PHE A 376 43.53 -30.84 7.94
CA PHE A 376 44.48 -31.40 6.98
C PHE A 376 45.90 -31.39 7.54
N VAL A 377 46.37 -30.26 8.07
CA VAL A 377 47.70 -30.15 8.69
C VAL A 377 47.84 -31.12 9.87
N ALA A 378 46.84 -31.20 10.75
CA ALA A 378 46.86 -32.12 11.90
C ALA A 378 46.95 -33.59 11.46
N PHE A 379 46.22 -33.98 10.41
CA PHE A 379 46.26 -35.32 9.84
C PHE A 379 47.66 -35.67 9.30
N TRP A 380 48.30 -34.76 8.56
CA TRP A 380 49.66 -34.99 8.08
C TRP A 380 50.67 -35.07 9.23
N CYS A 381 50.58 -34.19 10.23
CA CYS A 381 51.42 -34.27 11.42
C CYS A 381 51.28 -35.63 12.13
N PHE A 382 50.06 -36.15 12.26
CA PHE A 382 49.82 -37.49 12.83
C PHE A 382 50.50 -38.60 12.02
N LEU A 383 50.36 -38.59 10.69
CA LEU A 383 51.02 -39.58 9.82
C LEU A 383 52.55 -39.52 9.92
N PHE A 384 53.13 -38.32 9.93
CA PHE A 384 54.57 -38.14 10.09
C PHE A 384 55.07 -38.64 11.45
N CYS A 385 54.34 -38.36 12.53
CA CYS A 385 54.67 -38.85 13.88
C CYS A 385 54.54 -40.37 14.02
N MET A 386 53.63 -41.02 13.30
CA MET A 386 53.45 -42.49 13.31
C MET A 386 54.47 -43.22 12.42
N SER A 387 55.07 -42.53 11.44
CA SER A 387 56.08 -43.10 10.54
C SER A 387 57.50 -43.16 11.14
N ARG A 388 57.67 -42.66 12.36
CA ARG A 388 58.94 -42.49 13.06
C ARG A 388 58.93 -43.31 14.34
#